data_AF-A0A7Z9HV06-F1
#
_entry.id   AF-A0A7Z9HV06-F1
#
_cell.length_a   1.000
_cell.length_b   1.000
_cell.length_c   1.000
_cell.angle_alpha   90.00
_cell.angle_beta   90.00
_cell.angle_gamma   90.00
#
_symmetry.space_group_name_H-M   'P 1'
#
loop_
_entity.id
_entity.type
_entity.pdbx_description
1 polymer ?
#
loop_
_entity_poly.entity_id
_entity_poly.type
_entity_poly.pdbx_seq_one_letter_code
_entity_poly.pdbx_strand_id
1 'polypeptide(L)'
;MAGGFSAGGLITDIDTGSLIAQLMQIERQPILRMQRRIAALEEQRDAIKDLRTQLLSLRSKVQDFRFGIDFNQFQIDTSDVAIATSAASGSNPTSGAFSINVTRLASATVATSGGSIGASINPAVAFATSGVNHEVTSGTFSVNGTQFDFSASSLNDALAAINGAGIGVSGTYDAVSGKVTMTNTAPGDTSIINFGATGDTSNFLDLINVENTTQFTNGGGTTEVISSVGIGSINQGRILNQQSYSAGVIGGGNFLINGVSITVDPAVDGLSDVIERINTSDAGVTASYDPTTDGLRVVSDNLGSRSISFANGTSNFLDVFKLTSAVQANMKKGAGLIDECVGLMTVLRDTWEDVFQQVAEDEVLPPEKPVINPHGSSVLNIKG
;
A
#
# COMPACT_ATOMS: atom_id res chain seq x y z
N MET A 1 79.43 40.16 57.64
CA MET A 1 78.35 39.56 58.44
C MET A 1 78.16 38.15 57.95
N ALA A 2 78.73 37.20 58.69
CA ALA A 2 78.59 35.77 58.46
C ALA A 2 77.14 35.35 58.74
N GLY A 3 76.64 34.37 57.99
CA GLY A 3 75.30 33.83 58.15
C GLY A 3 75.23 32.39 57.68
N GLY A 4 75.77 31.50 58.52
CA GLY A 4 75.37 30.08 58.65
C GLY A 4 75.30 29.22 57.38
N PHE A 5 76.41 28.56 57.05
CA PHE A 5 76.33 27.25 56.40
C PHE A 5 75.90 26.22 57.45
N SER A 6 74.64 25.77 57.40
CA SER A 6 74.24 24.52 58.03
C SER A 6 74.61 23.37 57.09
N ALA A 7 75.77 22.75 57.35
CA ALA A 7 76.07 21.43 56.81
C ALA A 7 75.17 20.41 57.53
N GLY A 8 74.02 20.11 56.92
CA GLY A 8 73.18 18.96 57.27
C GLY A 8 73.86 17.69 56.78
N GLY A 9 74.06 16.75 57.70
CA GLY A 9 74.95 15.60 57.58
C GLY A 9 74.63 14.61 56.45
N LEU A 10 75.70 13.97 55.98
CA LEU A 10 75.77 12.87 55.02
C LEU A 10 75.39 11.50 55.62
N ILE A 11 74.43 11.44 56.55
CA ILE A 11 73.81 10.20 57.04
C ILE A 11 72.31 10.46 57.24
N THR A 12 71.54 10.23 56.19
CA THR A 12 70.09 9.99 56.17
C THR A 12 69.81 9.61 54.74
N ASP A 13 69.13 8.48 54.51
CA ASP A 13 68.66 7.98 53.21
C ASP A 13 68.61 9.10 52.19
N ILE A 14 69.63 9.17 51.32
CA ILE A 14 69.54 10.04 50.15
C ILE A 14 68.36 9.43 49.41
N ASP A 15 67.19 10.08 49.50
CA ASP A 15 66.05 9.76 48.66
C ASP A 15 66.44 10.20 47.26
N THR A 16 67.30 9.38 46.65
CA THR A 16 67.79 9.53 45.29
C THR A 16 66.61 9.57 44.36
N GLY A 17 65.49 8.90 44.70
CA GLY A 17 64.22 9.01 44.00
C GLY A 17 63.72 10.46 43.95
N SER A 18 63.64 11.15 45.10
CA SER A 18 63.21 12.55 45.17
C SER A 18 64.17 13.54 44.49
N LEU A 19 65.49 13.36 44.63
CA LEU A 19 66.50 14.23 44.01
C LEU A 19 66.53 14.02 42.48
N ILE A 20 66.47 12.76 42.02
CA ILE A 20 66.35 12.43 40.59
C ILE A 20 65.01 12.94 40.05
N ALA A 21 63.91 12.86 40.81
CA ALA A 21 62.64 13.44 40.40
C ALA A 21 62.70 14.96 40.27
N GLN A 22 63.35 15.67 41.20
CA GLN A 22 63.55 17.12 41.13
C GLN A 22 64.46 17.53 39.96
N LEU A 23 65.56 16.79 39.72
CA LEU A 23 66.43 17.02 38.56
C LEU A 23 65.71 16.70 37.24
N MET A 24 64.97 15.59 37.16
CA MET A 24 64.11 15.28 36.02
C MET A 24 63.03 16.34 35.80
N GLN A 25 62.48 16.94 36.86
CA GLN A 25 61.52 18.02 36.75
C GLN A 25 62.15 19.32 36.23
N ILE A 26 63.40 19.60 36.59
CA ILE A 26 64.21 20.72 36.04
C ILE A 26 64.53 20.45 34.56
N GLU A 27 65.01 19.25 34.22
CA GLU A 27 65.30 18.82 32.85
C GLU A 27 64.04 18.76 31.97
N ARG A 28 62.85 18.59 32.56
CA ARG A 28 61.54 18.67 31.85
C ARG A 28 61.00 20.11 31.72
N GLN A 29 61.59 21.12 32.37
CA GLN A 29 61.14 22.52 32.24
C GLN A 29 61.11 23.03 30.79
N PRO A 30 62.07 22.71 29.91
CA PRO A 30 62.01 23.11 28.50
C PRO A 30 60.78 22.51 27.80
N ILE A 31 60.44 21.25 28.08
CA ILE A 31 59.26 20.58 27.54
C ILE A 31 57.98 21.26 28.02
N LEU A 32 57.87 21.55 29.32
CA LEU A 32 56.71 22.26 29.87
C LEU A 32 56.55 23.67 29.28
N ARG A 33 57.65 24.39 29.06
CA ARG A 33 57.63 25.71 28.38
C ARG A 33 57.16 25.59 26.93
N MET A 34 57.63 24.57 26.20
CA MET A 34 57.17 24.29 24.84
C MET A 34 55.70 23.89 24.80
N GLN A 35 55.22 23.03 25.71
CA GLN A 35 53.80 22.66 25.83
C GLN A 35 52.91 23.85 26.12
N ARG A 36 53.30 24.74 27.04
CA ARG A 36 52.58 26.01 27.29
C ARG A 36 52.55 26.91 26.05
N ARG A 37 53.66 26.98 25.32
CA ARG A 37 53.74 27.74 24.07
C ARG A 37 52.86 27.13 22.98
N ILE A 38 52.79 25.80 22.88
CA ILE A 38 51.87 25.10 21.97
C ILE A 38 50.44 25.45 22.34
N ALA A 39 50.01 25.28 23.59
CA ALA A 39 48.66 25.59 24.03
C ALA A 39 48.26 27.04 23.71
N ALA A 40 49.14 28.01 23.99
CA ALA A 40 48.90 29.42 23.65
C ALA A 40 48.79 29.67 22.13
N LEU A 41 49.61 28.99 21.32
CA LEU A 41 49.53 29.09 19.86
C LEU A 41 48.27 28.41 19.30
N GLU A 42 47.78 27.33 19.93
CA GLU A 42 46.54 26.68 19.55
C GLU A 42 45.33 27.55 19.84
N GLU A 43 45.29 28.19 21.02
CA GLU A 43 44.24 29.16 21.37
C GLU A 43 44.23 30.34 20.39
N GLN A 44 45.41 30.88 20.04
CA GLN A 44 45.53 31.93 19.02
C GLN A 44 45.06 31.46 17.64
N ARG A 45 45.45 30.24 17.22
CA ARG A 45 45.03 29.64 15.96
C ARG A 45 43.51 29.52 15.91
N ASP A 46 42.89 29.06 16.98
CA ASP A 46 41.45 28.81 17.01
C ASP A 46 40.66 30.12 17.09
N ALA A 47 41.16 31.14 17.80
CA ALA A 47 40.63 32.51 17.73
C ALA A 47 40.68 33.10 16.31
N ILE A 48 41.78 32.88 15.57
CA ILE A 48 41.90 33.32 14.18
C ILE A 48 40.94 32.55 13.26
N LYS A 49 40.73 31.25 13.48
CA LYS A 49 39.73 30.46 12.73
C LYS A 49 38.31 30.94 12.98
N ASP A 50 37.98 31.28 14.23
CA ASP A 50 36.66 31.82 14.57
C ASP A 50 36.43 33.17 13.89
N LEU A 51 37.39 34.10 14.00
CA LEU A 51 37.34 35.37 13.29
C LEU A 51 37.18 35.19 11.77
N ARG A 52 37.92 34.25 11.17
CA ARG A 52 37.79 33.93 9.75
C ARG A 52 36.38 33.46 9.41
N THR A 53 35.77 32.62 10.24
CA THR A 53 34.41 32.11 10.05
C THR A 53 33.38 33.24 10.14
N GLN A 54 33.52 34.12 11.13
CA GLN A 54 32.67 35.30 11.29
C GLN A 54 32.79 36.26 10.09
N LEU A 55 34.01 36.52 9.61
CA LEU A 55 34.24 37.37 8.43
C LEU A 55 33.70 36.74 7.14
N LEU A 56 33.77 35.41 6.99
CA LEU A 56 33.16 34.70 5.86
C LEU A 56 31.64 34.81 5.91
N SER A 57 31.03 34.62 7.09
CA SER A 57 29.58 34.79 7.28
C SER A 57 29.14 36.23 6.97
N LEU A 58 29.84 37.22 7.50
CA LEU A 58 29.58 38.63 7.21
C LEU A 58 29.71 38.92 5.71
N ARG A 59 30.76 38.43 5.06
CA ARG A 59 30.95 38.59 3.61
C ARG A 59 29.77 37.99 2.84
N SER A 60 29.29 36.79 3.19
CA SER A 60 28.12 36.18 2.55
C SER A 60 26.88 37.06 2.73
N LYS A 61 26.59 37.52 3.96
CA LYS A 61 25.46 38.41 4.22
C LYS A 61 25.53 39.75 3.48
N VAL A 62 26.71 40.34 3.38
CA VAL A 62 26.93 41.56 2.59
C VAL A 62 26.77 41.28 1.09
N GLN A 63 27.15 40.09 0.61
CA GLN A 63 26.89 39.68 -0.77
C GLN A 63 25.39 39.53 -1.04
N ASP A 64 24.64 38.87 -0.15
CA ASP A 64 23.18 38.72 -0.26
C ASP A 64 22.50 40.10 -0.34
N PHE A 65 22.93 41.04 0.52
CA PHE A 65 22.45 42.43 0.53
C PHE A 65 22.81 43.18 -0.75
N ARG A 66 24.07 43.07 -1.22
CA ARG A 66 24.55 43.73 -2.44
C ARG A 66 23.80 43.27 -3.68
N PHE A 67 23.43 41.99 -3.75
CA PHE A 67 22.64 41.44 -4.84
C PHE A 67 21.13 41.64 -4.65
N GLY A 68 20.71 42.24 -3.53
CA GLY A 68 19.32 42.56 -3.25
C GLY A 68 18.42 41.33 -3.15
N ILE A 69 18.99 40.15 -2.84
CA ILE A 69 18.24 38.88 -2.80
C ILE A 69 17.09 39.00 -1.80
N ASP A 70 17.34 39.63 -0.65
CA ASP A 70 16.33 39.82 0.40
C ASP A 70 15.31 40.94 0.09
N PHE A 71 15.67 41.91 -0.75
CA PHE A 71 14.81 43.05 -1.07
C PHE A 71 13.88 42.79 -2.27
N ASN A 72 14.15 41.75 -3.04
CA ASN A 72 13.37 41.36 -4.21
C ASN A 72 12.54 40.08 -3.96
N GLN A 73 12.28 39.75 -2.68
CA GLN A 73 11.42 38.62 -2.34
C GLN A 73 9.95 38.98 -2.54
N PHE A 74 9.18 38.04 -3.08
CA PHE A 74 7.74 38.18 -3.26
C PHE A 74 7.04 37.29 -2.23
N GLN A 75 6.10 37.89 -1.50
CA GLN A 75 5.19 37.13 -0.65
C GLN A 75 3.93 36.78 -1.43
N ILE A 76 3.43 35.57 -1.23
CA ILE A 76 2.16 35.12 -1.78
C ILE A 76 1.28 34.66 -0.63
N ASP A 77 0.08 35.23 -0.56
CA ASP A 77 -0.97 34.82 0.34
C ASP A 77 -2.17 34.30 -0.49
N THR A 78 -2.84 33.28 0.02
CA THR A 78 -4.08 32.74 -0.57
C THR A 78 -5.21 32.87 0.43
N SER A 79 -6.41 33.21 -0.04
CA SER A 79 -7.59 33.31 0.82
C SER A 79 -8.16 31.95 1.22
N ASP A 80 -7.86 30.89 0.46
CA ASP A 80 -8.32 29.53 0.73
C ASP A 80 -7.33 28.49 0.18
N VAL A 81 -6.54 27.92 1.09
CA VAL A 81 -5.51 26.91 0.80
C VAL A 81 -6.13 25.58 0.35
N ALA A 82 -7.37 25.28 0.75
CA ALA A 82 -8.05 24.04 0.37
C ALA A 82 -8.51 24.06 -1.09
N ILE A 83 -8.75 25.25 -1.66
CA ILE A 83 -9.14 25.43 -3.06
C ILE A 83 -7.91 25.55 -3.96
N ALA A 84 -6.93 26.37 -3.59
CA ALA A 84 -5.73 26.58 -4.38
C ALA A 84 -4.53 27.01 -3.52
N THR A 85 -3.40 26.35 -3.77
CA THR A 85 -2.08 26.82 -3.34
C THR A 85 -1.38 27.53 -4.49
N SER A 86 -0.45 28.42 -4.16
CA SER A 86 0.26 29.24 -5.14
C SER A 86 1.74 29.35 -4.77
N ALA A 87 2.58 29.41 -5.79
CA ALA A 87 4.02 29.63 -5.66
C ALA A 87 4.49 30.53 -6.81
N ALA A 88 5.39 31.47 -6.50
CA ALA A 88 6.02 32.31 -7.50
C ALA A 88 7.16 31.53 -8.15
N SER A 89 7.21 31.55 -9.48
CA SER A 89 8.35 31.01 -10.24
C SER A 89 8.88 32.08 -11.19
N GLY A 90 10.20 32.05 -11.44
CA GLY A 90 10.90 33.05 -12.27
C GLY A 90 11.49 34.21 -11.49
N SER A 91 12.33 35.02 -12.16
CA SER A 91 13.11 36.10 -11.52
C SER A 91 12.31 37.37 -11.25
N ASN A 92 11.16 37.55 -11.91
CA ASN A 92 10.37 38.79 -11.86
C ASN A 92 8.86 38.49 -12.03
N PRO A 93 8.23 37.81 -11.05
CA PRO A 93 6.78 37.61 -11.08
C PRO A 93 6.03 38.95 -11.07
N THR A 94 4.88 38.99 -11.73
CA THR A 94 4.02 40.18 -11.75
C THR A 94 3.32 40.35 -10.41
N SER A 95 3.59 41.45 -9.70
CA SER A 95 2.88 41.80 -8.47
C SER A 95 1.45 42.23 -8.74
N GLY A 96 0.49 41.69 -7.99
CA GLY A 96 -0.91 42.09 -8.07
C GLY A 96 -1.84 41.14 -7.30
N ALA A 97 -3.11 41.53 -7.19
CA ALA A 97 -4.16 40.66 -6.67
C ALA A 97 -4.77 39.85 -7.83
N PHE A 98 -4.77 38.53 -7.69
CA PHE A 98 -5.36 37.61 -8.67
C PHE A 98 -6.62 36.98 -8.07
N SER A 99 -7.76 37.16 -8.74
CA SER A 99 -9.00 36.47 -8.38
C SER A 99 -9.06 35.14 -9.11
N ILE A 100 -9.07 34.04 -8.36
CA ILE A 100 -9.15 32.68 -8.90
C ILE A 100 -10.53 32.12 -8.55
N ASN A 101 -11.28 31.70 -9.57
CA ASN A 101 -12.55 31.01 -9.40
C ASN A 101 -12.43 29.58 -9.96
N VAL A 102 -12.34 28.59 -9.08
CA VAL A 102 -12.24 27.17 -9.48
C VAL A 102 -13.64 26.62 -9.70
N THR A 103 -14.04 26.44 -10.95
CA THR A 103 -15.37 25.91 -11.30
C THR A 103 -15.41 24.38 -11.33
N ARG A 104 -14.27 23.73 -11.61
CA ARG A 104 -14.14 22.26 -11.62
C ARG A 104 -12.68 21.83 -11.55
N LEU A 105 -12.40 20.76 -10.79
CA LEU A 105 -11.09 20.11 -10.81
C LEU A 105 -10.88 19.32 -12.11
N ALA A 106 -9.64 19.27 -12.58
CA ALA A 106 -9.27 18.35 -13.64
C ALA A 106 -9.48 16.90 -13.16
N SER A 107 -10.01 16.05 -14.04
CA SER A 107 -10.32 14.64 -13.77
C SER A 107 -9.57 13.76 -14.75
N ALA A 108 -9.34 12.50 -14.37
CA ALA A 108 -8.77 11.52 -15.29
C ALA A 108 -9.90 10.94 -16.16
N THR A 109 -9.64 10.81 -17.44
CA THR A 109 -10.52 10.03 -18.33
C THR A 109 -10.29 8.54 -18.09
N VAL A 110 -11.39 7.79 -18.02
CA VAL A 110 -11.41 6.35 -17.78
C VAL A 110 -12.17 5.69 -18.92
N ALA A 111 -11.55 4.71 -19.55
CA ALA A 111 -12.17 3.80 -20.49
C ALA A 111 -12.35 2.43 -19.81
N THR A 112 -13.53 1.85 -19.93
CA THR A 112 -13.81 0.48 -19.48
C THR A 112 -14.28 -0.35 -20.66
N SER A 113 -13.91 -1.62 -20.70
CA SER A 113 -14.46 -2.59 -21.64
C SER A 113 -15.98 -2.46 -21.74
N GLY A 114 -16.52 -2.52 -22.96
CA GLY A 114 -17.96 -2.38 -23.21
C GLY A 114 -18.83 -3.53 -22.70
N GLY A 115 -18.25 -4.53 -22.01
CA GLY A 115 -18.92 -5.68 -21.41
C GLY A 115 -17.90 -6.73 -20.97
N SER A 116 -18.37 -7.88 -20.49
CA SER A 116 -17.52 -9.01 -20.11
C SER A 116 -16.63 -9.45 -21.27
N ILE A 117 -15.37 -9.77 -20.99
CA ILE A 117 -14.37 -10.12 -22.00
C ILE A 117 -14.45 -11.61 -22.32
N GLY A 118 -14.46 -12.46 -21.30
CA GLY A 118 -14.55 -13.91 -21.38
C GLY A 118 -15.82 -14.39 -22.07
N ALA A 119 -15.72 -15.55 -22.73
CA ALA A 119 -16.87 -16.20 -23.32
C ALA A 119 -17.79 -16.79 -22.24
N SER A 120 -19.11 -16.77 -22.48
CA SER A 120 -20.03 -17.58 -21.70
C SER A 120 -19.71 -19.07 -21.89
N ILE A 121 -19.82 -19.85 -20.82
CA ILE A 121 -19.59 -21.29 -20.91
C ILE A 121 -20.85 -22.03 -21.37
N ASN A 122 -20.67 -23.17 -22.02
CA ASN A 122 -21.75 -24.14 -22.23
C ASN A 122 -21.78 -25.16 -21.08
N PRO A 123 -22.76 -25.10 -20.16
CA PRO A 123 -22.75 -25.93 -18.96
C PRO A 123 -23.13 -27.40 -19.24
N ALA A 124 -23.58 -27.73 -20.46
CA ALA A 124 -24.02 -29.07 -20.84
C ALA A 124 -22.92 -29.92 -21.52
N VAL A 125 -21.74 -29.35 -21.78
CA VAL A 125 -20.60 -30.08 -22.36
C VAL A 125 -19.48 -30.21 -21.34
N ALA A 126 -18.55 -31.14 -21.59
CA ALA A 126 -17.37 -31.33 -20.75
C ALA A 126 -16.59 -30.03 -20.57
N PHE A 127 -16.06 -29.79 -19.37
CA PHE A 127 -15.33 -28.55 -19.06
C PHE A 127 -14.19 -28.24 -20.05
N ALA A 128 -13.48 -29.26 -20.53
CA ALA A 128 -12.42 -29.10 -21.53
C ALA A 128 -12.87 -28.41 -22.83
N THR A 129 -14.17 -28.41 -23.12
CA THR A 129 -14.77 -27.83 -24.34
C THR A 129 -15.86 -26.80 -24.03
N SER A 130 -16.13 -26.52 -22.76
CA SER A 130 -17.24 -25.64 -22.35
C SER A 130 -16.91 -24.16 -22.52
N GLY A 131 -15.64 -23.80 -22.71
CA GLY A 131 -15.17 -22.43 -22.81
C GLY A 131 -14.66 -21.85 -21.48
N VAL A 132 -14.38 -22.69 -20.47
CA VAL A 132 -13.73 -22.23 -19.23
C VAL A 132 -12.30 -21.75 -19.48
N ASN A 133 -11.93 -20.70 -18.75
CA ASN A 133 -10.61 -20.06 -18.84
C ASN A 133 -9.63 -20.51 -17.77
N HIS A 134 -9.93 -21.65 -17.15
CA HIS A 134 -9.14 -22.29 -16.09
C HIS A 134 -8.68 -23.68 -16.53
N GLU A 135 -7.63 -24.19 -15.89
CA GLU A 135 -7.20 -25.56 -16.12
C GLU A 135 -8.23 -26.52 -15.56
N VAL A 136 -8.40 -27.67 -16.19
CA VAL A 136 -9.34 -28.68 -15.72
C VAL A 136 -8.54 -29.86 -15.20
N THR A 137 -8.44 -29.96 -13.89
CA THR A 137 -7.78 -31.06 -13.19
C THR A 137 -8.83 -32.03 -12.70
N SER A 138 -8.89 -33.20 -13.33
CA SER A 138 -9.76 -34.29 -12.87
C SER A 138 -9.29 -34.87 -11.54
N GLY A 139 -10.20 -35.45 -10.77
CA GLY A 139 -9.93 -36.00 -9.45
C GLY A 139 -11.20 -36.03 -8.62
N THR A 140 -11.08 -35.79 -7.34
CA THR A 140 -12.20 -35.70 -6.41
C THR A 140 -12.31 -34.31 -5.78
N PHE A 141 -13.51 -33.91 -5.40
CA PHE A 141 -13.78 -32.76 -4.54
C PHE A 141 -14.85 -33.11 -3.51
N SER A 142 -14.94 -32.35 -2.43
CA SER A 142 -15.91 -32.62 -1.36
C SER A 142 -16.81 -31.41 -1.07
N VAL A 143 -18.09 -31.67 -0.79
CA VAL A 143 -19.07 -30.69 -0.29
C VAL A 143 -19.78 -31.27 0.93
N ASN A 144 -19.81 -30.53 2.04
CA ASN A 144 -20.32 -31.00 3.34
C ASN A 144 -19.77 -32.37 3.75
N GLY A 145 -18.48 -32.61 3.48
CA GLY A 145 -17.79 -33.86 3.81
C GLY A 145 -18.14 -35.06 2.92
N THR A 146 -19.01 -34.89 1.93
CA THR A 146 -19.31 -35.92 0.91
C THR A 146 -18.41 -35.71 -0.30
N GLN A 147 -17.71 -36.76 -0.72
CA GLN A 147 -16.80 -36.74 -1.86
C GLN A 147 -17.54 -37.01 -3.18
N PHE A 148 -17.14 -36.30 -4.23
CA PHE A 148 -17.65 -36.39 -5.59
C PHE A 148 -16.49 -36.63 -6.56
N ASP A 149 -16.73 -37.46 -7.57
CA ASP A 149 -15.80 -37.65 -8.68
C ASP A 149 -15.97 -36.53 -9.71
N PHE A 150 -14.86 -35.88 -10.05
CA PHE A 150 -14.77 -34.90 -11.13
C PHE A 150 -13.88 -35.45 -12.23
N SER A 151 -14.49 -36.09 -13.23
CA SER A 151 -13.81 -36.65 -14.40
C SER A 151 -13.83 -35.69 -15.60
N ALA A 152 -13.72 -34.37 -15.36
CA ALA A 152 -13.93 -33.32 -16.36
C ALA A 152 -15.30 -33.40 -17.07
N SER A 153 -16.33 -33.88 -16.36
CA SER A 153 -17.73 -33.92 -16.81
C SER A 153 -18.30 -32.50 -17.03
N SER A 154 -19.57 -32.38 -17.44
CA SER A 154 -20.16 -31.04 -17.62
C SER A 154 -20.48 -30.37 -16.28
N LEU A 155 -20.62 -29.04 -16.27
CA LEU A 155 -21.08 -28.31 -15.08
C LEU A 155 -22.45 -28.82 -14.63
N ASN A 156 -23.35 -29.10 -15.57
CA ASN A 156 -24.67 -29.65 -15.29
C ASN A 156 -24.58 -31.01 -14.57
N ASP A 157 -23.67 -31.89 -15.00
CA ASP A 157 -23.49 -33.19 -14.36
C ASP A 157 -22.97 -33.05 -12.93
N ALA A 158 -21.99 -32.16 -12.71
CA ALA A 158 -21.43 -31.91 -11.39
C ALA A 158 -22.48 -31.31 -10.43
N LEU A 159 -23.25 -30.32 -10.87
CA LEU A 159 -24.34 -29.75 -10.07
C LEU A 159 -25.47 -30.74 -9.83
N ALA A 160 -25.80 -31.58 -10.82
CA ALA A 160 -26.80 -32.64 -10.65
C ALA A 160 -26.35 -33.69 -9.63
N ALA A 161 -25.07 -34.07 -9.63
CA ALA A 161 -24.51 -34.98 -8.63
C ALA A 161 -24.62 -34.40 -7.22
N ILE A 162 -24.27 -33.12 -7.04
CA ILE A 162 -24.41 -32.42 -5.74
C ILE A 162 -25.88 -32.38 -5.30
N ASN A 163 -26.77 -31.93 -6.19
CA ASN A 163 -28.21 -31.81 -5.91
C ASN A 163 -28.86 -33.15 -5.57
N GLY A 164 -28.38 -34.24 -6.18
CA GLY A 164 -28.87 -35.60 -5.95
C GLY A 164 -28.29 -36.31 -4.74
N ALA A 165 -27.24 -35.78 -4.11
CA ALA A 165 -26.52 -36.46 -3.03
C ALA A 165 -27.24 -36.42 -1.67
N GLY A 166 -28.23 -35.55 -1.49
CA GLY A 166 -28.97 -35.43 -0.23
C GLY A 166 -28.15 -34.84 0.92
N ILE A 167 -27.13 -34.03 0.61
CA ILE A 167 -26.18 -33.46 1.59
C ILE A 167 -26.63 -32.12 2.19
N GLY A 168 -27.91 -31.77 2.03
CA GLY A 168 -28.51 -30.52 2.54
C GLY A 168 -28.14 -29.27 1.75
N VAL A 169 -27.47 -29.40 0.60
CA VAL A 169 -27.02 -28.28 -0.25
C VAL A 169 -27.49 -28.51 -1.68
N SER A 170 -27.91 -27.44 -2.36
CA SER A 170 -28.17 -27.45 -3.79
C SER A 170 -27.34 -26.40 -4.52
N GLY A 171 -26.85 -26.73 -5.70
CA GLY A 171 -26.14 -25.86 -6.62
C GLY A 171 -26.94 -25.52 -7.87
N THR A 172 -26.85 -24.26 -8.32
CA THR A 172 -27.46 -23.77 -9.56
C THR A 172 -26.45 -22.93 -10.35
N TYR A 173 -26.62 -22.84 -11.67
CA TYR A 173 -25.81 -22.00 -12.54
C TYR A 173 -26.70 -20.96 -13.23
N ASP A 174 -26.32 -19.69 -13.13
CA ASP A 174 -26.97 -18.59 -13.83
C ASP A 174 -26.16 -18.23 -15.08
N ALA A 175 -26.75 -18.44 -16.26
CA ALA A 175 -26.05 -18.22 -17.53
C ALA A 175 -25.84 -16.74 -17.90
N VAL A 176 -26.55 -15.81 -17.25
CA VAL A 176 -26.44 -14.37 -17.51
C VAL A 176 -25.21 -13.80 -16.79
N SER A 177 -25.07 -14.14 -15.51
CA SER A 177 -23.93 -13.75 -14.68
C SER A 177 -22.73 -14.69 -14.83
N GLY A 178 -22.95 -15.92 -15.33
CA GLY A 178 -21.94 -16.96 -15.43
C GLY A 178 -21.52 -17.54 -14.07
N LYS A 179 -22.31 -17.32 -13.02
CA LYS A 179 -21.98 -17.68 -11.63
C LYS A 179 -22.70 -18.95 -11.18
N VAL A 180 -22.08 -19.66 -10.24
CA VAL A 180 -22.72 -20.76 -9.52
C VAL A 180 -23.19 -20.26 -8.15
N THR A 181 -24.39 -20.68 -7.76
CA THR A 181 -24.95 -20.42 -6.44
C THR A 181 -25.17 -21.74 -5.72
N MET A 182 -24.62 -21.86 -4.52
CA MET A 182 -24.77 -23.00 -3.61
C MET A 182 -25.59 -22.55 -2.39
N THR A 183 -26.66 -23.27 -2.06
CA THR A 183 -27.60 -22.86 -1.01
C THR A 183 -27.98 -24.03 -0.14
N ASN A 184 -28.11 -23.83 1.17
CA ASN A 184 -28.71 -24.83 2.06
C ASN A 184 -30.18 -25.07 1.66
N THR A 185 -30.57 -26.34 1.54
CA THR A 185 -31.89 -26.72 1.05
C THR A 185 -33.00 -26.61 2.10
N ALA A 186 -32.65 -26.71 3.39
CA ALA A 186 -33.61 -26.65 4.49
C ALA A 186 -33.91 -25.18 4.85
N PRO A 187 -35.17 -24.72 4.81
CA PRO A 187 -35.52 -23.35 5.19
C PRO A 187 -35.05 -23.01 6.61
N GLY A 188 -34.41 -21.85 6.78
CA GLY A 188 -33.86 -21.41 8.06
C GLY A 188 -32.49 -22.00 8.42
N ASP A 189 -31.93 -22.91 7.60
CA ASP A 189 -30.61 -23.48 7.84
C ASP A 189 -29.50 -22.50 7.48
N THR A 190 -28.89 -21.93 8.53
CA THR A 190 -27.79 -20.96 8.47
C THR A 190 -26.42 -21.60 8.72
N SER A 191 -26.34 -22.94 8.67
CA SER A 191 -25.07 -23.66 8.78
C SER A 191 -24.14 -23.31 7.63
N ILE A 192 -22.83 -23.28 7.90
CA ILE A 192 -21.81 -23.05 6.88
C ILE A 192 -21.79 -24.23 5.90
N ILE A 193 -21.75 -23.95 4.60
CA ILE A 193 -21.49 -24.95 3.57
C ILE A 193 -19.98 -25.21 3.55
N ASN A 194 -19.58 -26.45 3.82
CA ASN A 194 -18.18 -26.82 3.83
C ASN A 194 -17.73 -27.23 2.42
N PHE A 195 -16.74 -26.52 1.87
CA PHE A 195 -16.13 -26.81 0.58
C PHE A 195 -14.74 -27.38 0.79
N GLY A 196 -14.48 -28.53 0.18
CA GLY A 196 -13.19 -29.19 0.21
C GLY A 196 -12.99 -30.12 1.42
N ALA A 197 -12.09 -31.07 1.26
CA ALA A 197 -11.58 -31.93 2.31
C ALA A 197 -10.09 -32.23 2.09
N THR A 198 -9.38 -32.62 3.16
CA THR A 198 -8.01 -33.12 3.05
C THR A 198 -8.00 -34.40 2.23
N GLY A 199 -7.41 -34.36 1.03
CA GLY A 199 -7.38 -35.49 0.09
C GLY A 199 -8.18 -35.27 -1.19
N ASP A 200 -8.86 -34.14 -1.35
CA ASP A 200 -9.38 -33.71 -2.64
C ASP A 200 -8.23 -33.48 -3.63
N THR A 201 -8.45 -33.88 -4.89
CA THR A 201 -7.40 -33.92 -5.93
C THR A 201 -7.79 -33.17 -7.20
N SER A 202 -9.07 -32.87 -7.38
CA SER A 202 -9.54 -32.02 -8.47
C SER A 202 -9.47 -30.54 -8.11
N ASN A 203 -9.55 -29.67 -9.12
CA ASN A 203 -9.68 -28.24 -8.93
C ASN A 203 -11.10 -27.73 -9.21
N PHE A 204 -12.12 -28.58 -9.09
CA PHE A 204 -13.49 -28.20 -9.44
C PHE A 204 -14.01 -26.99 -8.65
N LEU A 205 -13.77 -26.95 -7.33
CA LEU A 205 -14.26 -25.88 -6.44
C LEU A 205 -13.60 -24.52 -6.73
N ASP A 206 -12.30 -24.53 -7.03
CA ASP A 206 -11.57 -23.38 -7.56
C ASP A 206 -12.13 -22.95 -8.93
N LEU A 207 -12.37 -23.90 -9.84
CA LEU A 207 -12.88 -23.63 -11.18
C LEU A 207 -14.27 -22.97 -11.15
N ILE A 208 -15.16 -23.38 -10.25
CA ILE A 208 -16.46 -22.71 -10.04
C ILE A 208 -16.37 -21.50 -9.09
N ASN A 209 -15.17 -21.13 -8.63
CA ASN A 209 -14.88 -19.93 -7.84
C ASN A 209 -15.73 -19.82 -6.55
N VAL A 210 -15.92 -20.94 -5.85
CA VAL A 210 -16.63 -20.99 -4.54
C VAL A 210 -15.68 -21.16 -3.36
N GLU A 211 -14.39 -21.39 -3.62
CA GLU A 211 -13.38 -21.37 -2.57
C GLU A 211 -13.19 -19.95 -2.03
N ASN A 212 -13.13 -19.81 -0.71
CA ASN A 212 -12.92 -18.53 -0.01
C ASN A 212 -13.96 -17.43 -0.31
N THR A 213 -15.12 -17.79 -0.87
CA THR A 213 -16.23 -16.86 -1.05
C THR A 213 -16.98 -16.62 0.26
N THR A 214 -17.46 -15.39 0.45
CA THR A 214 -18.30 -15.05 1.59
C THR A 214 -19.63 -15.79 1.53
N GLN A 215 -19.99 -16.47 2.63
CA GLN A 215 -21.31 -17.07 2.80
C GLN A 215 -22.20 -16.12 3.57
N PHE A 216 -23.46 -16.00 3.16
CA PHE A 216 -24.42 -15.09 3.80
C PHE A 216 -25.79 -15.75 3.91
N THR A 217 -26.64 -15.25 4.81
CA THR A 217 -28.04 -15.67 4.87
C THR A 217 -28.86 -14.92 3.82
N ASN A 218 -29.43 -15.63 2.86
CA ASN A 218 -30.25 -15.01 1.81
C ASN A 218 -31.64 -14.59 2.33
N GLY A 219 -32.47 -13.99 1.46
CA GLY A 219 -33.82 -13.54 1.82
C GLY A 219 -34.79 -14.65 2.24
N GLY A 220 -34.46 -15.92 1.97
CA GLY A 220 -35.19 -17.11 2.41
C GLY A 220 -34.75 -17.63 3.78
N GLY A 221 -33.78 -16.99 4.43
CA GLY A 221 -33.27 -17.40 5.73
C GLY A 221 -32.29 -18.57 5.70
N THR A 222 -31.74 -18.91 4.53
CA THR A 222 -30.77 -20.02 4.38
C THR A 222 -29.39 -19.50 4.01
N THR A 223 -28.33 -20.24 4.37
CA THR A 223 -26.97 -19.95 3.90
C THR A 223 -26.90 -20.08 2.39
N GLU A 224 -26.31 -19.08 1.75
CA GLU A 224 -26.06 -18.99 0.33
C GLU A 224 -24.62 -18.56 0.06
N VAL A 225 -24.06 -19.13 -0.99
CA VAL A 225 -22.72 -18.87 -1.49
C VAL A 225 -22.83 -18.66 -2.98
N ILE A 226 -22.34 -17.51 -3.45
CA ILE A 226 -22.32 -17.17 -4.88
C ILE A 226 -20.86 -17.10 -5.31
N SER A 227 -20.53 -17.70 -6.44
CA SER A 227 -19.19 -17.60 -7.04
C SER A 227 -18.72 -16.14 -7.08
N SER A 228 -17.46 -15.92 -6.72
CA SER A 228 -16.86 -14.57 -6.70
C SER A 228 -16.90 -13.93 -8.09
N VAL A 229 -16.66 -14.73 -9.13
CA VAL A 229 -16.59 -14.32 -10.54
C VAL A 229 -17.35 -15.32 -11.42
N GLY A 230 -17.58 -14.95 -12.68
CA GLY A 230 -18.15 -15.88 -13.65
C GLY A 230 -17.12 -16.96 -14.03
N ILE A 231 -17.55 -18.21 -14.22
CA ILE A 231 -16.64 -19.32 -14.55
C ILE A 231 -15.91 -19.08 -15.90
N GLY A 232 -16.57 -18.36 -16.81
CA GLY A 232 -16.01 -17.96 -18.12
C GLY A 232 -15.13 -16.70 -18.07
N SER A 233 -14.99 -16.03 -16.93
CA SER A 233 -14.18 -14.80 -16.82
C SER A 233 -12.71 -15.06 -17.15
N ILE A 234 -12.00 -14.04 -17.62
CA ILE A 234 -10.58 -14.17 -17.97
C ILE A 234 -9.73 -14.41 -16.71
N ASN A 235 -8.80 -15.37 -16.81
CA ASN A 235 -7.76 -15.60 -15.81
C ASN A 235 -6.49 -14.84 -16.23
N GLN A 236 -6.05 -13.86 -15.43
CA GLN A 236 -4.94 -12.98 -15.81
C GLN A 236 -3.60 -13.70 -16.02
N GLY A 237 -3.38 -14.82 -15.34
CA GLY A 237 -2.10 -15.56 -15.34
C GLY A 237 -2.02 -16.66 -16.40
N ARG A 238 -3.11 -16.98 -17.12
CA ARG A 238 -3.02 -17.90 -18.27
C ARG A 238 -2.62 -17.14 -19.52
N ILE A 239 -1.93 -17.84 -20.42
CA ILE A 239 -1.57 -17.30 -21.72
C ILE A 239 -2.81 -17.06 -22.57
N LEU A 240 -2.77 -15.99 -23.37
CA LEU A 240 -3.95 -15.46 -24.04
C LEU A 240 -4.58 -16.45 -25.04
N ASN A 241 -3.80 -17.30 -25.71
CA ASN A 241 -4.33 -18.27 -26.67
C ASN A 241 -4.94 -19.54 -26.04
N GLN A 242 -4.86 -19.69 -24.72
CA GLN A 242 -5.49 -20.78 -23.97
C GLN A 242 -6.84 -20.36 -23.36
N GLN A 243 -7.35 -19.20 -23.75
CA GLN A 243 -8.56 -18.61 -23.20
C GLN A 243 -9.61 -18.39 -24.30
N SER A 244 -10.87 -18.51 -23.90
CA SER A 244 -12.06 -18.27 -24.69
C SER A 244 -12.58 -16.87 -24.41
N TYR A 245 -12.65 -16.05 -25.47
CA TYR A 245 -13.17 -14.69 -25.42
C TYR A 245 -14.51 -14.58 -26.13
N SER A 246 -15.36 -13.68 -25.65
CA SER A 246 -16.67 -13.43 -26.26
C SER A 246 -16.61 -12.76 -27.64
N ALA A 247 -15.49 -12.11 -27.97
CA ALA A 247 -15.32 -11.29 -29.18
C ALA A 247 -14.21 -11.82 -30.12
N GLY A 248 -14.02 -13.15 -30.18
CA GLY A 248 -13.11 -13.81 -31.12
C GLY A 248 -11.79 -14.24 -30.47
N VAL A 249 -10.71 -14.26 -31.25
CA VAL A 249 -9.37 -14.66 -30.77
C VAL A 249 -8.40 -13.51 -30.83
N ILE A 250 -7.37 -13.56 -29.97
CA ILE A 250 -6.26 -12.62 -29.97
C ILE A 250 -5.13 -13.20 -30.83
N GLY A 251 -4.66 -12.42 -31.79
CA GLY A 251 -3.53 -12.74 -32.64
C GLY A 251 -2.22 -12.16 -32.12
N GLY A 252 -1.09 -12.68 -32.63
CA GLY A 252 0.22 -12.06 -32.43
C GLY A 252 0.32 -10.74 -33.19
N GLY A 253 0.91 -9.72 -32.58
CA GLY A 253 1.00 -8.41 -33.21
C GLY A 253 1.08 -7.24 -32.24
N ASN A 254 0.37 -6.17 -32.58
CA ASN A 254 0.28 -4.98 -31.74
C ASN A 254 -1.11 -4.34 -31.78
N PHE A 255 -1.28 -3.36 -30.90
CA PHE A 255 -2.32 -2.34 -30.93
C PHE A 255 -1.73 -1.02 -30.42
N LEU A 256 -2.46 0.09 -30.51
CA LEU A 256 -1.98 1.39 -30.06
C LEU A 256 -2.88 2.01 -29.00
N ILE A 257 -2.25 2.58 -27.97
CA ILE A 257 -2.90 3.48 -27.01
C ILE A 257 -2.20 4.83 -27.10
N ASN A 258 -2.96 5.90 -27.34
CA ASN A 258 -2.42 7.26 -27.50
C ASN A 258 -1.28 7.36 -28.53
N GLY A 259 -1.33 6.52 -29.57
CA GLY A 259 -0.29 6.45 -30.62
C GLY A 259 0.95 5.63 -30.24
N VAL A 260 1.04 5.09 -29.03
CA VAL A 260 2.13 4.21 -28.57
C VAL A 260 1.78 2.76 -28.86
N SER A 261 2.68 2.03 -29.51
CA SER A 261 2.50 0.62 -29.87
C SER A 261 2.73 -0.30 -28.67
N ILE A 262 1.74 -1.14 -28.38
CA ILE A 262 1.81 -2.22 -27.39
C ILE A 262 1.80 -3.55 -28.14
N THR A 263 2.84 -4.35 -27.96
CA THR A 263 2.95 -5.68 -28.58
C THR A 263 2.15 -6.71 -27.80
N VAL A 264 1.72 -7.78 -28.48
CA VAL A 264 1.04 -8.94 -27.89
C VAL A 264 1.55 -10.19 -28.61
N ASP A 265 2.00 -11.18 -27.86
CA ASP A 265 2.25 -12.55 -28.31
C ASP A 265 1.33 -13.50 -27.54
N PRO A 266 0.21 -13.97 -28.14
CA PRO A 266 -0.78 -14.73 -27.39
C PRO A 266 -0.31 -16.14 -27.01
N ALA A 267 0.82 -16.62 -27.54
CA ALA A 267 1.40 -17.91 -27.16
C ALA A 267 2.31 -17.81 -25.93
N VAL A 268 2.69 -16.61 -25.51
CA VAL A 268 3.62 -16.36 -24.42
C VAL A 268 3.00 -15.46 -23.36
N ASP A 269 2.38 -14.36 -23.78
CA ASP A 269 1.79 -13.38 -22.89
C ASP A 269 0.51 -13.91 -22.24
N GLY A 270 0.37 -13.70 -20.94
CA GLY A 270 -0.93 -13.60 -20.26
C GLY A 270 -1.47 -12.18 -20.26
N LEU A 271 -2.69 -11.99 -19.75
CA LEU A 271 -3.26 -10.64 -19.61
C LEU A 271 -2.46 -9.77 -18.63
N SER A 272 -1.88 -10.37 -17.58
CA SER A 272 -0.98 -9.65 -16.66
C SER A 272 0.19 -8.99 -17.40
N ASP A 273 0.80 -9.69 -18.35
CA ASP A 273 1.97 -9.20 -19.09
C ASP A 273 1.60 -8.03 -20.01
N VAL A 274 0.43 -8.12 -20.66
CA VAL A 274 -0.07 -7.02 -21.50
C VAL A 274 -0.44 -5.80 -20.64
N ILE A 275 -1.06 -5.98 -19.47
CA ILE A 275 -1.36 -4.89 -18.54
C ILE A 275 -0.07 -4.22 -18.05
N GLU A 276 0.94 -5.01 -17.67
CA GLU A 276 2.24 -4.47 -17.26
C GLU A 276 2.89 -3.68 -18.41
N ARG A 277 2.83 -4.20 -19.63
CA ARG A 277 3.36 -3.51 -20.82
C ARG A 277 2.62 -2.21 -21.12
N ILE A 278 1.31 -2.13 -20.87
CA ILE A 278 0.57 -0.87 -20.95
C ILE A 278 1.07 0.09 -19.87
N ASN A 279 1.12 -0.35 -18.62
CA ASN A 279 1.45 0.48 -17.45
C ASN A 279 2.88 1.00 -17.43
N THR A 280 3.80 0.31 -18.11
CA THR A 280 5.21 0.69 -18.21
C THR A 280 5.53 1.44 -19.51
N SER A 281 4.54 1.63 -20.39
CA SER A 281 4.72 2.32 -21.67
C SER A 281 4.60 3.85 -21.56
N ASP A 282 5.07 4.56 -22.58
CA ASP A 282 4.89 6.01 -22.72
C ASP A 282 3.45 6.42 -23.15
N ALA A 283 2.49 5.49 -23.12
CA ALA A 283 1.10 5.77 -23.52
C ALA A 283 0.39 6.74 -22.56
N GLY A 284 0.94 6.98 -21.36
CA GLY A 284 0.38 7.89 -20.36
C GLY A 284 -0.96 7.40 -19.81
N VAL A 285 -1.09 6.09 -19.63
CA VAL A 285 -2.27 5.44 -19.04
C VAL A 285 -1.87 4.36 -18.05
N THR A 286 -2.76 4.11 -17.09
CA THR A 286 -2.73 2.96 -16.19
C THR A 286 -3.91 2.03 -16.47
N ALA A 287 -3.65 0.79 -16.84
CA ALA A 287 -4.58 -0.31 -17.02
C ALA A 287 -4.66 -1.24 -15.80
N SER A 288 -5.85 -1.78 -15.55
CA SER A 288 -6.15 -2.76 -14.51
C SER A 288 -7.33 -3.63 -14.96
N TYR A 289 -7.30 -4.92 -14.66
CA TYR A 289 -8.43 -5.83 -14.89
C TYR A 289 -9.23 -6.04 -13.62
N ASP A 290 -10.55 -5.99 -13.73
CA ASP A 290 -11.49 -6.29 -12.67
C ASP A 290 -12.16 -7.64 -12.96
N PRO A 291 -11.88 -8.69 -12.17
CA PRO A 291 -12.42 -10.01 -12.41
C PRO A 291 -13.92 -10.12 -12.06
N THR A 292 -14.46 -9.20 -11.25
CA THR A 292 -15.89 -9.23 -10.87
C THR A 292 -16.79 -8.79 -12.01
N THR A 293 -16.33 -7.81 -12.80
CA THR A 293 -17.00 -7.33 -14.01
C THR A 293 -16.44 -7.96 -15.28
N ASP A 294 -15.39 -8.78 -15.16
CA ASP A 294 -14.64 -9.37 -16.28
C ASP A 294 -14.28 -8.31 -17.32
N GLY A 295 -13.74 -7.18 -16.83
CA GLY A 295 -13.56 -5.95 -17.59
C GLY A 295 -12.17 -5.36 -17.43
N LEU A 296 -11.62 -4.83 -18.52
CA LEU A 296 -10.38 -4.07 -18.51
C LEU A 296 -10.69 -2.59 -18.36
N ARG A 297 -10.05 -1.95 -17.39
CA ARG A 297 -10.17 -0.54 -17.08
C ARG A 297 -8.86 0.16 -17.37
N VAL A 298 -8.89 1.23 -18.16
CA VAL A 298 -7.74 2.04 -18.55
C VAL A 298 -7.98 3.49 -18.13
N VAL A 299 -7.02 4.09 -17.43
CA VAL A 299 -7.11 5.42 -16.84
C VAL A 299 -6.03 6.31 -17.41
N SER A 300 -6.37 7.52 -17.84
CA SER A 300 -5.36 8.53 -18.22
C SER A 300 -4.60 9.01 -16.98
N ASP A 301 -3.27 9.01 -17.05
CA ASP A 301 -2.42 9.53 -15.98
C ASP A 301 -2.47 11.07 -15.93
N ASN A 302 -2.75 11.68 -17.08
CA ASN A 302 -2.93 13.12 -17.20
C ASN A 302 -4.37 13.51 -16.90
N LEU A 303 -4.53 14.55 -16.06
CA LEU A 303 -5.84 15.13 -15.76
C LEU A 303 -6.28 16.10 -16.86
N GLY A 304 -7.59 16.14 -17.12
CA GLY A 304 -8.20 17.00 -18.13
C GLY A 304 -9.15 16.22 -19.03
N SER A 305 -9.91 16.92 -19.87
CA SER A 305 -10.82 16.29 -20.84
C SER A 305 -10.06 15.76 -22.05
N ARG A 306 -9.23 14.72 -21.87
CA ARG A 306 -8.47 14.07 -22.95
C ARG A 306 -8.99 12.66 -23.14
N SER A 307 -9.57 12.37 -24.30
CA SER A 307 -9.92 10.98 -24.66
C SER A 307 -8.66 10.12 -24.74
N ILE A 308 -8.72 8.91 -24.20
CA ILE A 308 -7.75 7.85 -24.47
C ILE A 308 -8.02 7.37 -25.91
N SER A 309 -7.01 7.44 -26.77
CA SER A 309 -7.12 6.97 -28.14
C SER A 309 -6.76 5.50 -28.22
N PHE A 310 -7.68 4.68 -28.72
CA PHE A 310 -7.46 3.27 -29.03
C PHE A 310 -7.43 3.10 -30.54
N ALA A 311 -6.37 2.50 -31.08
CA ALA A 311 -6.30 2.16 -32.49
C ALA A 311 -5.88 0.70 -32.68
N ASN A 312 -6.67 -0.03 -33.47
CA ASN A 312 -6.39 -1.42 -33.81
C ASN A 312 -5.07 -1.54 -34.56
N GLY A 313 -4.28 -2.54 -34.18
CA GLY A 313 -3.15 -3.04 -34.95
C GLY A 313 -3.45 -4.45 -35.45
N THR A 314 -2.45 -5.32 -35.45
CA THR A 314 -2.58 -6.70 -35.96
C THR A 314 -3.05 -7.73 -34.93
N SER A 315 -3.06 -7.42 -33.62
CA SER A 315 -3.34 -8.42 -32.57
C SER A 315 -4.83 -8.69 -32.30
N ASN A 316 -5.75 -7.86 -32.83
CA ASN A 316 -7.18 -7.89 -32.48
C ASN A 316 -7.50 -7.67 -30.98
N PHE A 317 -6.50 -7.30 -30.16
CA PHE A 317 -6.65 -7.20 -28.70
C PHE A 317 -7.74 -6.21 -28.29
N LEU A 318 -7.76 -5.00 -28.86
CA LEU A 318 -8.70 -3.96 -28.44
C LEU A 318 -10.16 -4.30 -28.77
N ASP A 319 -10.41 -5.03 -29.87
CA ASP A 319 -11.75 -5.49 -30.22
C ASP A 319 -12.21 -6.62 -29.29
N VAL A 320 -11.32 -7.58 -29.00
CA VAL A 320 -11.58 -8.66 -28.03
C VAL A 320 -11.89 -8.10 -26.64
N PHE A 321 -11.13 -7.10 -26.21
CA PHE A 321 -11.31 -6.41 -24.93
C PHE A 321 -12.38 -5.32 -24.97
N LYS A 322 -13.07 -5.14 -26.11
CA LYS A 322 -14.17 -4.19 -26.30
C LYS A 322 -13.79 -2.75 -25.91
N LEU A 323 -12.55 -2.37 -26.22
CA LEU A 323 -11.99 -1.04 -25.93
C LEU A 323 -12.18 -0.05 -27.08
N THR A 324 -12.34 -0.53 -28.32
CA THR A 324 -12.64 0.33 -29.48
C THR A 324 -14.01 1.00 -29.39
N SER A 325 -14.96 0.38 -28.67
CA SER A 325 -16.29 0.90 -28.36
C SER A 325 -16.46 1.33 -26.90
N ALA A 326 -15.37 1.39 -26.13
CA ALA A 326 -15.44 1.73 -24.72
C ALA A 326 -16.01 3.14 -24.51
N VAL A 327 -17.03 3.22 -23.66
CA VAL A 327 -17.52 4.51 -23.18
C VAL A 327 -16.45 5.11 -22.28
N GLN A 328 -16.04 6.34 -22.60
CA GLN A 328 -15.05 7.06 -21.80
C GLN A 328 -15.73 8.08 -20.90
N ALA A 329 -15.46 7.99 -19.60
CA ALA A 329 -16.00 8.89 -18.60
C ALA A 329 -14.86 9.64 -17.90
N ASN A 330 -15.11 10.92 -17.59
CA ASN A 330 -14.21 11.67 -16.72
C ASN A 330 -14.54 11.30 -15.27
N MET A 331 -13.69 10.49 -14.66
CA MET A 331 -13.83 10.17 -13.25
C MET A 331 -13.10 11.23 -12.44
N LYS A 332 -13.85 11.93 -11.58
CA LYS A 332 -13.25 12.75 -10.54
C LYS A 332 -12.32 11.84 -9.74
N LYS A 333 -11.06 12.22 -9.56
CA LYS A 333 -10.22 11.63 -8.52
C LYS A 333 -10.92 11.94 -7.20
N GLY A 334 -11.76 11.01 -6.74
CA GLY A 334 -12.60 11.22 -5.59
C GLY A 334 -11.72 11.25 -4.35
N ALA A 335 -11.46 12.44 -3.81
CA ALA A 335 -10.86 12.58 -2.48
C ALA A 335 -11.67 11.82 -1.41
N GLY A 336 -12.98 11.64 -1.63
CA GLY A 336 -13.89 10.98 -0.67
C GLY A 336 -13.56 9.52 -0.33
N LEU A 337 -13.11 8.69 -1.28
CA LEU A 337 -12.78 7.28 -0.96
C LEU A 337 -11.45 7.16 -0.18
N ILE A 338 -10.53 8.10 -0.40
CA ILE A 338 -9.27 8.17 0.36
C ILE A 338 -9.55 8.78 1.73
N ASP A 339 -10.39 9.80 1.83
CA ASP A 339 -10.81 10.39 3.12
C ASP A 339 -11.67 9.43 3.95
N GLU A 340 -12.48 8.56 3.34
CA GLU A 340 -13.20 7.49 4.06
C GLU A 340 -12.24 6.41 4.57
N CYS A 341 -11.27 5.98 3.77
CA CYS A 341 -10.24 5.03 4.21
C CYS A 341 -9.32 5.63 5.29
N VAL A 342 -8.89 6.89 5.12
CA VAL A 342 -8.11 7.61 6.13
C VAL A 342 -8.95 7.87 7.38
N GLY A 343 -10.24 8.18 7.22
CA GLY A 343 -11.20 8.31 8.31
C GLY A 343 -11.38 7.00 9.09
N LEU A 344 -11.58 5.87 8.39
CA LEU A 344 -11.63 4.53 8.98
C LEU A 344 -10.34 4.17 9.70
N MET A 345 -9.18 4.45 9.10
CA MET A 345 -7.86 4.20 9.70
C MET A 345 -7.63 5.08 10.94
N THR A 346 -8.13 6.31 10.93
CA THR A 346 -8.04 7.26 12.05
C THR A 346 -8.96 6.81 13.19
N VAL A 347 -10.22 6.44 12.89
CA VAL A 347 -11.17 5.89 13.86
C VAL A 347 -10.64 4.60 14.47
N LEU A 348 -10.04 3.71 13.67
CA LEU A 348 -9.38 2.49 14.17
C LEU A 348 -8.23 2.83 15.12
N ARG A 349 -7.33 3.74 14.74
CA ARG A 349 -6.23 4.16 15.63
C ARG A 349 -6.76 4.74 16.94
N ASP A 350 -7.72 5.65 16.88
CA ASP A 350 -8.23 6.36 18.06
C ASP A 350 -9.02 5.41 18.98
N THR A 351 -9.77 4.44 18.42
CA THR A 351 -10.42 3.38 19.21
C THR A 351 -9.40 2.44 19.88
N TRP A 352 -8.30 2.13 19.23
CA TRP A 352 -7.22 1.35 19.86
C TRP A 352 -6.53 2.12 20.98
N GLU A 353 -6.30 3.43 20.80
CA GLU A 353 -5.71 4.31 21.82
C GLU A 353 -6.60 4.39 23.09
N ASP A 354 -7.92 4.53 22.91
CA ASP A 354 -8.90 4.54 24.00
C ASP A 354 -8.94 3.21 24.77
N VAL A 355 -8.86 2.08 24.07
CA VAL A 355 -8.77 0.75 24.70
C VAL A 355 -7.49 0.60 25.50
N PHE A 356 -6.35 1.05 24.98
CA PHE A 356 -5.09 1.02 25.73
C PHE A 356 -5.14 1.92 26.98
N GLN A 357 -5.77 3.09 26.90
CA GLN A 357 -5.97 3.94 28.08
C GLN A 357 -6.89 3.29 29.11
N GLN A 358 -8.00 2.68 28.71
CA GLN A 358 -8.89 1.96 29.64
C GLN A 358 -8.18 0.80 30.33
N VAL A 359 -7.40 0.00 29.60
CA VAL A 359 -6.64 -1.11 30.20
C VAL A 359 -5.55 -0.59 31.15
N ALA A 360 -4.90 0.53 30.82
CA ALA A 360 -3.92 1.16 31.69
C ALA A 360 -4.56 1.79 32.96
N GLU A 361 -5.80 2.31 32.87
CA GLU A 361 -6.54 2.81 34.02
C GLU A 361 -7.07 1.68 34.92
N ASP A 362 -7.52 0.58 34.34
CA ASP A 362 -7.95 -0.61 35.08
C ASP A 362 -6.80 -1.33 35.80
N GLU A 363 -5.56 -1.25 35.28
CA GLU A 363 -4.36 -1.76 35.97
C GLU A 363 -3.92 -0.89 37.17
N VAL A 364 -4.40 0.35 37.30
CA VAL A 364 -4.02 1.29 38.37
C VAL A 364 -4.97 1.25 39.58
N LEU A 365 -6.10 0.54 39.50
CA LEU A 365 -6.98 0.34 40.65
C LEU A 365 -6.42 -0.76 41.58
N PRO A 366 -5.94 -0.45 42.81
CA PRO A 366 -5.55 -1.48 43.76
C PRO A 366 -6.79 -2.28 44.20
N PRO A 367 -6.65 -3.58 44.52
CA PRO A 367 -7.78 -4.42 44.90
C PRO A 367 -8.49 -3.83 46.11
N GLU A 368 -9.82 -3.74 45.99
CA GLU A 368 -10.72 -3.25 47.03
C GLU A 368 -10.45 -4.01 48.35
N LYS A 369 -10.08 -3.26 49.41
CA LYS A 369 -9.80 -3.86 50.72
C LYS A 369 -11.08 -4.52 51.27
N PRO A 370 -10.98 -5.73 51.86
CA PRO A 370 -12.13 -6.40 52.42
C PRO A 370 -12.72 -5.60 53.59
N VAL A 371 -14.03 -5.43 53.57
CA VAL A 371 -14.83 -4.79 54.62
C VAL A 371 -14.72 -5.60 55.92
N ILE A 372 -14.20 -4.98 56.98
CA ILE A 372 -14.35 -5.46 58.36
C ILE A 372 -15.09 -4.38 59.14
N ASN A 373 -16.23 -4.75 59.71
CA ASN A 373 -16.96 -4.03 60.75
C ASN A 373 -17.17 -5.05 61.90
N PRO A 374 -17.43 -4.70 63.17
CA PRO A 374 -17.41 -3.42 63.88
C PRO A 374 -16.55 -3.48 65.18
N HIS A 375 -16.55 -2.39 65.95
CA HIS A 375 -16.07 -2.20 67.34
C HIS A 375 -14.75 -1.42 67.51
N GLY A 376 -14.85 -0.26 68.18
CA GLY A 376 -13.75 0.27 68.98
C GLY A 376 -13.24 1.67 68.65
N SER A 377 -14.10 2.68 68.89
CA SER A 377 -13.77 3.95 69.56
C SER A 377 -12.66 4.89 69.02
N SER A 378 -13.05 6.16 68.89
CA SER A 378 -12.37 7.36 69.42
C SER A 378 -11.43 8.19 68.52
N VAL A 379 -11.90 9.43 68.28
CA VAL A 379 -11.17 10.73 68.41
C VAL A 379 -10.17 11.05 67.27
N LEU A 380 -9.95 12.27 66.73
CA LEU A 380 -10.55 13.61 66.69
C LEU A 380 -9.51 14.50 65.96
N ASN A 381 -9.89 15.21 64.87
CA ASN A 381 -9.42 16.56 64.48
C ASN A 381 -7.93 16.74 64.03
N ILE A 382 -7.43 17.70 63.21
CA ILE A 382 -7.87 18.99 62.60
C ILE A 382 -7.11 19.14 61.26
N LYS A 383 -7.67 19.94 60.34
CA LYS A 383 -7.04 20.51 59.12
C LYS A 383 -5.69 21.22 59.35
N GLY A 384 -4.86 21.19 58.31
CA GLY A 384 -4.06 22.31 57.82
C GLY A 384 -4.40 22.49 56.35
#